data_AF-A0A5C8JAD3-F1
#
_entry.id   AF-A0A5C8JAD3-F1
#
_cell.length_a   1.000
_cell.length_b   1.000
_cell.length_c   1.000
_cell.angle_alpha   90.00
_cell.angle_beta   90.00
_cell.angle_gamma   90.00
#
_symmetry.space_group_name_H-M   'P 1'
#
loop_
_entity.id
_entity.type
_entity.pdbx_description
1 polymer ?
#
loop_
_entity_poly.entity_id
_entity_poly.type
_entity_poly.pdbx_seq_one_letter_code
_entity_poly.pdbx_strand_id
1 'polypeptide(L)'
;MSQLWWIAGRGLLGGLLVMVFAVIGEMMTPKRFAGIFAAAPAVAIAGMTVTVLHEGHGPLAESALGMIAGSVALVAYCVAAVPLVGRLGAFAGSLAALAVWGTVAGAGWALLT
;
A
#
# COMPACT_ATOMS: atom_id res chain seq x y z
N MET A 1 9.71 19.99 21.21
CA MET A 1 8.36 20.57 21.05
C MET A 1 7.98 20.74 19.58
N SER A 2 8.83 21.32 18.72
CA SER A 2 8.56 21.51 17.26
C SER A 2 8.30 20.20 16.47
N GLN A 3 9.05 19.13 16.77
CA GLN A 3 8.88 17.82 16.13
C GLN A 3 7.50 17.18 16.40
N LEU A 4 6.93 17.41 17.59
CA LEU A 4 5.65 16.79 17.97
C LEU A 4 4.49 17.34 17.15
N TRP A 5 4.49 18.65 16.88
CA TRP A 5 3.51 19.30 16.01
C TRP A 5 3.62 18.88 14.55
N TRP A 6 4.83 18.57 14.10
CA TRP A 6 5.02 18.05 12.76
C TRP A 6 4.45 16.63 12.59
N ILE A 7 4.73 15.74 13.55
CA ILE A 7 4.21 14.37 13.55
C ILE A 7 2.68 14.38 13.71
N ALA A 8 2.14 15.22 14.60
CA ALA A 8 0.71 15.40 14.76
C ALA A 8 0.04 15.91 13.48
N GLY A 9 0.65 16.87 12.78
CA GLY A 9 0.17 17.39 11.49
C GLY A 9 0.10 16.31 10.41
N ARG A 10 1.16 15.48 10.29
CA ARG A 10 1.17 14.33 9.36
C ARG A 10 0.09 13.31 9.70
N GLY A 11 -0.08 12.99 10.99
CA GLY A 11 -1.10 12.06 11.46
C GLY A 11 -2.53 12.55 11.19
N LEU A 12 -2.79 13.84 11.43
CA LEU A 12 -4.10 14.44 11.16
C LEU A 12 -4.42 14.52 9.66
N LEU A 13 -3.45 14.94 8.83
CA LEU A 13 -3.62 15.00 7.37
C LEU A 13 -3.80 13.60 6.78
N GLY A 14 -2.98 12.64 7.19
CA GLY A 14 -3.12 11.24 6.79
C GLY A 14 -4.45 10.65 7.25
N GLY A 15 -4.85 10.89 8.50
CA GLY A 15 -6.13 10.45 9.05
C GLY A 15 -7.33 11.06 8.32
N LEU A 16 -7.31 12.36 8.04
CA LEU A 16 -8.36 13.03 7.26
C LEU A 16 -8.50 12.42 5.87
N LEU A 17 -7.37 12.17 5.20
CA LEU A 17 -7.37 11.56 3.87
C LEU A 17 -7.94 10.14 3.92
N VAL A 18 -7.56 9.33 4.92
CA VAL A 18 -8.14 7.99 5.15
C VAL A 18 -9.66 8.07 5.33
N MET A 19 -10.16 9.04 6.11
CA MET A 19 -11.61 9.24 6.31
C MET A 19 -12.33 9.61 5.01
N VAL A 20 -11.75 10.50 4.19
CA VAL A 20 -12.32 10.87 2.87
C VAL A 20 -12.43 9.65 1.96
N PHE A 21 -11.38 8.83 1.88
CA PHE A 21 -11.39 7.61 1.08
C PHE A 21 -12.35 6.54 1.62
N ALA A 22 -12.52 6.44 2.94
CA ALA A 22 -13.50 5.56 3.56
C ALA A 22 -14.93 5.95 3.17
N VAL A 23 -15.27 7.26 3.21
CA VAL A 23 -16.57 7.77 2.78
C VAL A 23 -16.82 7.49 1.30
N ILE A 24 -15.84 7.75 0.43
CA ILE A 24 -15.93 7.43 -1.01
C ILE A 24 -16.15 5.91 -1.20
N GLY A 25 -15.41 5.09 -0.46
CA GLY A 25 -15.56 3.63 -0.48
C GLY A 25 -16.95 3.16 -0.07
N GLU A 26 -17.56 3.80 0.94
CA GLU A 26 -18.94 3.49 1.36
C GLU A 26 -19.99 3.87 0.31
N MET A 27 -19.77 4.96 -0.42
CA MET A 27 -20.65 5.46 -1.47
C MET A 27 -20.60 4.61 -2.75
N MET A 28 -19.52 3.86 -2.98
CA MET A 28 -19.38 3.01 -4.16
C MET A 28 -20.13 1.68 -4.02
N THR A 29 -20.92 1.36 -5.04
CA THR A 29 -21.46 0.01 -5.27
C THR A 29 -20.74 -0.63 -6.46
N PRO A 30 -20.32 -1.91 -6.38
CA PRO A 30 -20.45 -2.86 -5.27
C PRO A 30 -19.50 -2.61 -4.08
N LYS A 31 -19.98 -2.88 -2.84
CA LYS A 31 -19.26 -2.71 -1.55
C LYS A 31 -17.88 -3.38 -1.48
N ARG A 32 -17.58 -4.30 -2.40
CA ARG A 32 -16.27 -4.98 -2.55
C ARG A 32 -15.13 -4.00 -2.85
N PHE A 33 -15.44 -2.86 -3.47
CA PHE A 33 -14.45 -1.83 -3.81
C PHE A 33 -14.10 -0.91 -2.63
N ALA A 34 -14.93 -0.87 -1.57
CA ALA A 34 -14.67 -0.04 -0.40
C ALA A 34 -13.30 -0.34 0.25
N GLY A 35 -12.91 -1.62 0.30
CA GLY A 35 -11.60 -2.03 0.81
C GLY A 35 -10.41 -1.56 -0.04
N ILE A 36 -10.57 -1.50 -1.37
CA ILE A 36 -9.52 -1.03 -2.29
C ILE A 36 -9.31 0.48 -2.14
N PHE A 37 -10.39 1.25 -2.02
CA PHE A 37 -10.31 2.70 -1.83
C PHE A 37 -9.84 3.10 -0.43
N ALA A 38 -10.20 2.34 0.61
CA ALA A 38 -9.84 2.68 1.99
C ALA A 38 -8.38 2.38 2.36
N ALA A 39 -7.72 1.40 1.72
CA ALA A 39 -6.44 0.89 2.20
C ALA A 39 -5.19 1.53 1.57
N ALA A 40 -5.15 1.70 0.25
CA ALA A 40 -3.90 1.96 -0.47
C ALA A 40 -3.68 3.43 -0.94
N PRO A 41 -4.70 4.14 -1.48
CA PRO A 41 -4.46 5.45 -2.11
C PRO A 41 -4.08 6.56 -1.13
N ALA A 42 -4.70 6.60 0.05
CA ALA A 42 -4.48 7.66 1.04
C ALA A 42 -3.04 7.66 1.57
N VAL A 43 -2.53 6.48 1.93
CA VAL A 43 -1.18 6.32 2.49
C VAL A 43 -0.12 6.68 1.44
N ALA A 44 -0.34 6.26 0.20
CA ALA A 44 0.49 6.60 -0.96
C ALA A 44 0.62 8.12 -1.16
N ILE A 45 -0.52 8.81 -1.28
CA ILE A 45 -0.55 10.27 -1.51
C ILE A 45 0.07 11.02 -0.33
N ALA A 46 -0.27 10.65 0.90
CA ALA A 46 0.29 11.27 2.09
C ALA A 46 1.81 11.08 2.19
N GLY A 47 2.28 9.85 1.95
CA GLY A 47 3.71 9.51 1.93
C GLY A 47 4.47 10.31 0.89
N MET A 48 4.04 10.26 -0.38
CA MET A 48 4.67 10.99 -1.48
C MET A 48 4.69 12.51 -1.27
N THR A 49 3.59 13.08 -0.75
CA THR A 49 3.52 14.53 -0.43
C THR A 49 4.56 14.90 0.62
N VAL A 50 4.69 14.08 1.67
CA VAL A 50 5.67 14.29 2.72
C VAL A 50 7.11 14.15 2.19
N THR A 51 7.38 13.13 1.37
CA THR A 51 8.70 12.89 0.77
C THR A 51 9.12 14.05 -0.13
N VAL A 52 8.21 14.56 -0.98
CA VAL A 52 8.47 15.76 -1.79
C VAL A 52 8.81 16.98 -0.94
N LEU A 53 8.07 17.19 0.15
CA LEU A 53 8.23 18.37 1.01
C LEU A 53 9.51 18.34 1.85
N HIS A 54 10.04 17.16 2.19
CA HIS A 54 11.21 17.02 3.07
C HIS A 54 12.49 16.61 2.35
N GLU A 55 12.40 15.69 1.40
CA GLU A 55 13.57 15.00 0.83
C GLU A 55 13.79 15.35 -0.65
N GLY A 56 12.80 15.97 -1.31
CA GLY A 56 12.89 16.43 -2.69
C GLY A 56 12.50 15.37 -3.73
N HIS A 57 12.80 15.65 -5.01
CA HIS A 57 12.26 14.88 -6.14
C HIS A 57 12.97 13.54 -6.39
N GLY A 58 14.23 13.37 -5.96
CA GLY A 58 14.96 12.10 -6.12
C GLY A 58 14.33 10.98 -5.29
N PRO A 59 14.21 11.14 -3.96
CA PRO A 59 13.59 10.15 -3.07
C PRO A 59 12.11 9.87 -3.39
N LEU A 60 11.41 10.83 -4.02
CA LEU A 60 10.07 10.61 -4.55
C LEU A 60 10.05 9.56 -5.67
N ALA A 61 10.99 9.63 -6.62
CA ALA A 61 11.04 8.70 -7.75
C ALA A 61 11.32 7.27 -7.27
N GLU A 62 12.24 7.12 -6.31
CA GLU A 62 12.55 5.83 -5.68
C GLU A 62 11.35 5.27 -4.90
N SER A 63 10.65 6.11 -4.14
CA SER A 63 9.41 5.72 -3.45
C SER A 63 8.32 5.29 -4.45
N ALA A 64 8.18 5.98 -5.58
CA ALA A 64 7.21 5.65 -6.62
C ALA A 64 7.50 4.29 -7.27
N LEU A 65 8.78 4.01 -7.59
CA LEU A 65 9.20 2.73 -8.14
C LEU A 65 8.96 1.58 -7.16
N GLY A 66 9.22 1.79 -5.87
CA GLY A 66 8.91 0.82 -4.82
C GLY A 66 7.42 0.52 -4.70
N MET A 67 6.58 1.55 -4.84
CA MET A 67 5.12 1.38 -4.84
C MET A 67 4.62 0.62 -6.07
N ILE A 68 5.23 0.83 -7.24
CA ILE A 68 4.93 0.06 -8.46
C ILE A 68 5.31 -1.41 -8.25
N ALA A 69 6.53 -1.69 -7.78
CA ALA A 69 6.98 -3.06 -7.47
C ALA A 69 6.04 -3.76 -6.47
N GLY A 70 5.68 -3.05 -5.40
CA GLY A 70 4.74 -3.55 -4.39
C GLY A 70 3.34 -3.81 -4.94
N SER A 71 2.85 -2.98 -5.88
CA SER A 71 1.55 -3.20 -6.53
C SER A 71 1.53 -4.47 -7.39
N VAL A 72 2.59 -4.72 -8.18
CA VAL A 72 2.74 -5.95 -8.98
C VAL A 72 2.80 -7.17 -8.07
N ALA A 73 3.56 -7.07 -6.97
CA ALA A 73 3.63 -8.12 -5.96
C ALA A 73 2.27 -8.42 -5.32
N LEU A 74 1.46 -7.40 -5.04
CA LEU A 74 0.11 -7.57 -4.48
C LEU A 74 -0.83 -8.28 -5.46
N VAL A 75 -0.72 -7.99 -6.76
CA VAL A 75 -1.46 -8.74 -7.79
C VAL A 75 -1.05 -10.21 -7.78
N ALA A 76 0.26 -10.50 -7.74
CA ALA A 76 0.77 -11.87 -7.64
C ALA A 76 0.27 -12.58 -6.36
N TYR A 77 0.25 -11.88 -5.23
CA TYR A 77 -0.33 -12.38 -3.98
C TYR A 77 -1.80 -12.77 -4.15
N CYS A 78 -2.63 -11.87 -4.68
CA CYS A 78 -4.06 -12.11 -4.84
C CYS A 78 -4.35 -13.31 -5.76
N VAL A 79 -3.58 -13.46 -6.84
CA VAL A 79 -3.70 -14.59 -7.77
C VAL A 79 -3.23 -15.90 -7.12
N ALA A 80 -2.14 -15.87 -6.36
CA ALA A 80 -1.59 -17.05 -5.69
C ALA A 80 -2.42 -17.48 -4.47
N ALA A 81 -2.99 -16.53 -3.72
CA ALA A 81 -3.70 -16.81 -2.47
C ALA A 81 -4.90 -17.73 -2.66
N VAL A 82 -5.68 -17.55 -3.73
CA VAL A 82 -6.89 -18.35 -4.00
C VAL A 82 -6.59 -19.87 -4.11
N PRO A 83 -5.68 -20.32 -5.01
CA PRO A 83 -5.34 -21.74 -5.09
C PRO A 83 -4.53 -22.26 -3.89
N LEU A 84 -3.66 -21.43 -3.29
CA LEU A 84 -2.83 -21.85 -2.15
C LEU A 84 -3.67 -22.10 -0.89
N VAL A 85 -4.62 -21.21 -0.58
CA VAL A 85 -5.53 -21.37 0.57
C VAL A 85 -6.44 -22.58 0.36
N GLY A 86 -6.92 -22.81 -0.85
CA GLY A 86 -7.74 -23.97 -1.16
C GLY A 86 -7.01 -25.31 -1.00
N ARG A 87 -5.69 -25.35 -1.22
CA ARG A 87 -4.87 -26.57 -1.16
C ARG A 87 -4.19 -26.83 0.17
N LEU A 88 -3.73 -25.78 0.84
CA LEU A 88 -2.87 -25.88 2.03
C LEU A 88 -3.60 -25.45 3.32
N GLY A 89 -4.85 -25.02 3.20
CA GLY A 89 -5.61 -24.42 4.30
C GLY A 89 -5.28 -22.94 4.50
N ALA A 90 -6.11 -22.25 5.31
CA ALA A 90 -6.06 -20.80 5.47
C ALA A 90 -4.69 -20.27 5.93
N PHE A 91 -4.08 -20.90 6.94
CA PHE A 91 -2.83 -20.40 7.53
C PHE A 91 -1.63 -20.62 6.60
N ALA A 92 -1.37 -21.86 6.19
CA ALA A 92 -0.23 -22.20 5.35
C ALA A 92 -0.36 -21.61 3.93
N GLY A 93 -1.58 -21.57 3.38
CA GLY A 93 -1.84 -20.93 2.10
C GLY A 93 -1.60 -19.42 2.12
N SER A 94 -2.01 -18.73 3.19
CA SER A 94 -1.75 -17.29 3.34
C SER A 94 -0.25 -17.01 3.55
N LEU A 95 0.45 -17.85 4.31
CA LEU A 95 1.89 -17.70 4.52
C LEU A 95 2.69 -17.92 3.22
N ALA A 96 2.31 -18.92 2.42
CA ALA A 96 2.92 -19.16 1.12
C ALA A 96 2.59 -18.05 0.12
N ALA A 97 1.38 -17.48 0.15
CA ALA A 97 1.04 -16.32 -0.66
C ALA A 97 1.87 -15.10 -0.24
N LEU A 98 2.08 -14.87 1.07
CA LEU A 98 2.98 -13.82 1.57
C LEU A 98 4.42 -14.02 1.09
N ALA A 99 4.91 -15.26 1.02
CA ALA A 99 6.21 -15.54 0.44
C ALA A 99 6.27 -15.17 -1.05
N VAL A 100 5.23 -15.51 -1.83
CA VAL A 100 5.12 -15.08 -3.24
C VAL A 100 5.18 -13.56 -3.35
N TRP A 101 4.39 -12.85 -2.54
CA TRP A 101 4.44 -11.39 -2.48
C TRP A 101 5.86 -10.86 -2.22
N GLY A 102 6.53 -11.36 -1.18
CA GLY A 102 7.87 -10.91 -0.81
C GLY A 102 8.90 -11.17 -1.91
N THR A 103 8.83 -12.33 -2.57
CA THR A 103 9.72 -12.66 -3.69
C THR A 103 9.51 -11.74 -4.89
N VAL A 104 8.26 -11.46 -5.28
CA VAL A 104 7.95 -10.58 -6.42
C VAL A 104 8.29 -9.12 -6.08
N ALA A 105 8.03 -8.67 -4.86
CA ALA A 105 8.39 -7.33 -4.41
C ALA A 105 9.91 -7.12 -4.41
N GLY A 106 10.66 -8.08 -3.86
CA GLY A 106 12.13 -8.04 -3.84
C GLY A 106 12.75 -8.11 -5.23
N ALA A 107 12.23 -8.98 -6.10
CA ALA A 107 12.68 -9.06 -7.49
C ALA A 107 12.32 -7.79 -8.27
N GLY A 108 11.12 -7.24 -8.08
CA GLY A 108 10.68 -6.00 -8.70
C GLY A 108 11.53 -4.80 -8.27
N TRP A 109 11.87 -4.71 -6.98
CA TRP A 109 12.79 -3.69 -6.48
C TRP A 109 14.17 -3.81 -7.15
N ALA A 110 14.78 -5.00 -7.09
CA ALA A 110 16.11 -5.24 -7.66
C ALA A 110 16.21 -5.03 -9.19
N LEU A 111 15.08 -5.07 -9.91
CA LEU A 111 15.03 -4.79 -11.35
C LEU A 111 14.78 -3.31 -11.68
N LEU A 112 14.16 -2.56 -10.76
CA LEU A 112 13.78 -1.16 -10.95
C LEU A 112 14.78 -0.16 -10.34
N THR A 113 15.67 -0.62 -9.46
CA THR A 113 16.77 0.15 -8.86
C THR A 113 18.12 -0.33 -9.36
#